data_AF-A0A673CIX0-F1
#
_entry.id   AF-A0A673CIX0-F1
#
_cell.length_a   1.000
_cell.length_b   1.000
_cell.length_c   1.000
_cell.angle_alpha   90.00
_cell.angle_beta   90.00
_cell.angle_gamma   90.00
#
_symmetry.space_group_name_H-M   'P 1'
#
loop_
_entity.id
_entity.type
_entity.pdbx_description
1 polymer ?
#
loop_
_entity_poly.entity_id
_entity_poly.type
_entity_poly.pdbx_seq_one_letter_code
_entity_poly.pdbx_strand_id
1 'polypeptide(L)'
;MDSTTATPISQEELEELREAFAKIDIDNNGFISKHELNELFKAANLPLPGYKIREIIQELTKTSDQLTFDEFAKIVHGLKSTEVAKTFRKAINKKEGICNVAGTSEQTGTQHSYSDDTIVSWVNDMLTQAGKPTISSFKDGSISSSMPVLDLIDAIQPGSIRYDLLKTEDLTEEEKLNNAKYAISMARKIGARVYALPEDLVEVKPKMVMTVFACLMARGMKRA
;
A
#
# COMPACT_ATOMS: atom_id res chain seq x y z
N MET A 1 18.38 -8.84 -42.18
CA MET A 1 16.92 -8.65 -42.33
C MET A 1 16.29 -9.37 -41.16
N ASP A 2 15.87 -8.61 -40.16
CA ASP A 2 15.42 -9.13 -38.87
C ASP A 2 13.89 -9.22 -38.89
N SER A 3 13.36 -10.42 -39.07
CA SER A 3 11.93 -10.70 -39.04
C SER A 3 11.57 -11.19 -37.64
N THR A 4 11.15 -10.27 -36.77
CA THR A 4 10.57 -10.58 -35.46
C THR A 4 9.30 -11.41 -35.64
N THR A 5 9.39 -12.71 -35.39
CA THR A 5 8.27 -13.65 -35.38
C THR A 5 7.40 -13.39 -34.15
N ALA A 6 6.21 -12.80 -34.33
CA ALA A 6 5.19 -12.79 -33.31
C ALA A 6 4.65 -14.21 -33.12
N THR A 7 4.87 -14.81 -31.95
CA THR A 7 4.31 -16.10 -31.58
C THR A 7 2.78 -16.02 -31.67
N PRO A 8 2.10 -16.92 -32.39
CA PRO A 8 0.64 -16.95 -32.42
C PRO A 8 0.12 -17.28 -31.02
N ILE A 9 -0.76 -16.43 -30.49
CA ILE A 9 -1.45 -16.64 -29.21
C ILE A 9 -2.16 -17.99 -29.28
N SER A 10 -1.88 -18.89 -28.33
CA SER A 10 -2.52 -20.21 -28.32
C SER A 10 -4.01 -20.08 -27.99
N GLN A 11 -4.82 -21.04 -28.41
CA GLN A 11 -6.27 -21.01 -28.13
C GLN A 11 -6.56 -21.09 -26.61
N GLU A 12 -5.64 -21.67 -25.85
CA GLU A 12 -5.67 -21.76 -24.39
C GLU A 12 -5.38 -20.40 -23.73
N GLU A 13 -4.35 -19.69 -24.20
CA GLU A 13 -4.04 -18.33 -23.74
C GLU A 13 -5.18 -17.34 -24.07
N LEU A 14 -5.82 -17.50 -25.23
CA LEU A 14 -6.96 -16.67 -25.61
C LEU A 14 -8.16 -16.88 -24.69
N GLU A 15 -8.38 -18.11 -24.22
CA GLU A 15 -9.45 -18.45 -23.29
C GLU A 15 -9.14 -17.91 -21.88
N GLU A 16 -7.90 -18.05 -21.40
CA GLU A 16 -7.45 -17.47 -20.12
C GLU A 16 -7.64 -15.95 -20.08
N LEU A 17 -7.33 -15.26 -21.19
CA LEU A 17 -7.54 -13.82 -21.32
C LEU A 17 -9.02 -13.47 -21.31
N ARG A 18 -9.85 -14.29 -21.95
CA ARG A 18 -11.29 -14.08 -22.00
C ARG A 18 -11.91 -14.27 -20.62
N GLU A 19 -11.47 -15.27 -19.88
CA GLU A 19 -11.86 -15.45 -18.48
C GLU A 19 -11.39 -14.30 -17.60
N ALA A 20 -10.15 -13.84 -17.75
CA ALA A 20 -9.62 -12.70 -17.00
C ALA A 20 -10.41 -11.42 -17.31
N PHE A 21 -10.76 -11.19 -18.57
CA PHE A 21 -11.58 -10.06 -19.01
C PHE A 21 -12.98 -10.13 -18.37
N ALA A 22 -13.65 -11.29 -18.45
CA ALA A 22 -14.97 -11.50 -17.85
C ALA A 22 -14.98 -11.35 -16.32
N LYS A 23 -13.86 -11.66 -15.65
CA LYS A 23 -13.71 -11.43 -14.20
C LYS A 23 -13.55 -9.95 -13.84
N ILE A 24 -13.18 -9.08 -14.79
CA ILE A 24 -12.97 -7.64 -14.56
C ILE A 24 -14.18 -6.84 -15.00
N ASP A 25 -14.82 -7.22 -16.11
CA ASP A 25 -16.08 -6.68 -16.63
C ASP A 25 -17.24 -7.14 -15.74
N ILE A 26 -17.47 -6.42 -14.64
CA ILE A 26 -18.43 -6.79 -13.59
C ILE A 26 -19.87 -6.59 -14.10
N ASP A 27 -20.09 -5.55 -14.89
CA ASP A 27 -21.40 -5.24 -15.45
C ASP A 27 -21.70 -6.00 -16.77
N ASN A 28 -20.73 -6.77 -17.27
CA ASN A 28 -20.79 -7.58 -18.50
C ASN A 28 -21.19 -6.76 -19.72
N ASN A 29 -20.77 -5.48 -19.76
CA ASN A 29 -21.08 -4.60 -20.88
C ASN A 29 -20.16 -4.84 -22.10
N GLY A 30 -19.14 -5.70 -21.97
CA GLY A 30 -18.17 -6.04 -23.01
C GLY A 30 -16.94 -5.11 -23.05
N PHE A 31 -16.82 -4.20 -22.09
CA PHE A 31 -15.78 -3.19 -21.97
C PHE A 31 -15.34 -3.02 -20.52
N ILE A 32 -14.04 -2.89 -20.28
CA ILE A 32 -13.53 -2.58 -18.94
C ILE A 32 -13.48 -1.06 -18.76
N SER A 33 -14.29 -0.55 -17.86
CA SER A 33 -14.33 0.85 -17.48
C SER A 33 -13.19 1.22 -16.50
N LYS A 34 -12.94 2.53 -16.36
CA LYS A 34 -12.03 3.07 -15.33
C LYS A 34 -12.39 2.61 -13.91
N HIS A 35 -13.68 2.43 -13.65
CA HIS A 35 -14.17 2.01 -12.35
C HIS A 35 -13.77 0.56 -12.08
N GLU A 36 -14.01 -0.33 -13.03
CA GLU A 36 -13.68 -1.75 -12.93
C GLU A 36 -12.17 -2.01 -12.87
N LEU A 37 -11.39 -1.22 -13.61
CA LEU A 37 -9.93 -1.27 -13.51
C LEU A 37 -9.44 -0.85 -12.11
N ASN A 38 -10.07 0.17 -11.52
CA ASN A 38 -9.76 0.61 -10.17
C ASN A 38 -10.14 -0.47 -9.13
N GLU A 39 -11.31 -1.09 -9.28
CA GLU A 39 -11.73 -2.21 -8.44
C GLU A 39 -10.80 -3.42 -8.59
N LEU A 40 -10.28 -3.71 -9.79
CA LEU A 40 -9.24 -4.72 -10.01
C LEU A 40 -7.96 -4.43 -9.20
N PHE A 41 -7.45 -3.21 -9.26
CA PHE A 41 -6.22 -2.84 -8.54
C PHE A 41 -6.41 -2.84 -7.02
N LYS A 42 -7.58 -2.40 -6.54
CA LYS A 42 -7.98 -2.54 -5.13
C LYS A 42 -8.03 -4.01 -4.71
N ALA A 43 -8.71 -4.85 -5.50
CA ALA A 43 -8.83 -6.28 -5.22
C ALA A 43 -7.47 -7.01 -5.23
N ALA A 44 -6.54 -6.57 -6.08
CA ALA A 44 -5.18 -7.11 -6.12
C ALA A 44 -4.29 -6.67 -4.92
N ASN A 45 -4.82 -5.86 -4.00
CA ASN A 45 -4.08 -5.18 -2.94
C ASN A 45 -2.84 -4.43 -3.48
N LEU A 46 -3.03 -3.78 -4.63
CA LEU A 46 -2.05 -2.89 -5.26
C LEU A 46 -2.67 -1.49 -5.28
N PRO A 47 -2.71 -0.78 -4.13
CA PRO A 47 -3.27 0.56 -4.08
C PRO A 47 -2.37 1.50 -4.89
N LEU A 48 -2.86 1.87 -6.08
CA LEU A 48 -2.19 2.82 -6.94
C LEU A 48 -2.79 4.22 -6.74
N PRO A 49 -1.96 5.27 -6.69
CA PRO A 49 -2.45 6.64 -6.70
C PRO A 49 -3.36 6.90 -7.90
N GLY A 50 -4.43 7.68 -7.73
CA GLY A 50 -5.39 7.95 -8.81
C GLY A 50 -4.76 8.53 -10.09
N TYR A 51 -3.64 9.25 -9.99
CA TYR A 51 -2.89 9.73 -11.16
C TYR A 51 -2.14 8.59 -11.87
N LYS A 52 -1.62 7.59 -11.14
CA LYS A 52 -1.01 6.37 -11.71
C LYS A 52 -2.08 5.52 -12.39
N ILE A 53 -3.26 5.38 -11.79
CA ILE A 53 -4.40 4.70 -12.42
C ILE A 53 -4.80 5.43 -13.70
N ARG A 54 -4.86 6.76 -13.68
CA ARG A 54 -5.14 7.57 -14.88
C ARG A 54 -4.05 7.45 -15.94
N GLU A 55 -2.78 7.44 -15.54
CA GLU A 55 -1.62 7.23 -16.43
C GLU A 55 -1.68 5.84 -17.06
N ILE A 56 -2.00 4.81 -16.27
CA ILE A 56 -2.24 3.45 -16.74
C ILE A 56 -3.39 3.45 -17.74
N ILE A 57 -4.57 3.95 -17.37
CA ILE A 57 -5.73 4.01 -18.27
C ILE A 57 -5.37 4.76 -19.56
N GLN A 58 -4.74 5.92 -19.48
CA GLN A 58 -4.42 6.75 -20.63
C GLN A 58 -3.38 6.09 -21.55
N GLU A 59 -2.44 5.32 -20.99
CA GLU A 59 -1.50 4.52 -21.78
C GLU A 59 -2.17 3.27 -22.38
N LEU A 60 -3.16 2.70 -21.70
CA LEU A 60 -3.85 1.46 -22.08
C LEU A 60 -5.05 1.69 -23.03
N THR A 61 -5.70 2.85 -22.98
CA THR A 61 -6.91 3.21 -23.75
C THR A 61 -6.64 4.41 -24.65
N LYS A 62 -5.68 4.27 -25.58
CA LYS A 62 -5.24 5.35 -26.48
C LYS A 62 -6.36 5.92 -27.36
N THR A 63 -7.44 5.17 -27.54
CA THR A 63 -8.52 5.44 -28.50
C THR A 63 -9.88 5.73 -27.86
N SER A 64 -10.11 5.31 -26.60
CA SER A 64 -11.39 5.38 -25.90
C SER A 64 -11.21 5.52 -24.39
N ASP A 65 -12.28 5.78 -23.65
CA ASP A 65 -12.24 5.83 -22.18
C ASP A 65 -12.51 4.47 -21.50
N GLN A 66 -12.67 3.44 -22.34
CA GLN A 66 -13.01 2.07 -21.98
C GLN A 66 -12.13 1.12 -22.79
N LEU A 67 -11.80 -0.02 -22.19
CA LEU A 67 -10.88 -1.00 -22.75
C LEU A 67 -11.65 -2.17 -23.37
N THR A 68 -11.47 -2.39 -24.66
CA THR A 68 -12.05 -3.55 -25.38
C THR A 68 -11.26 -4.83 -25.12
N PHE A 69 -11.86 -5.99 -25.41
CA PHE A 69 -11.17 -7.28 -25.33
C PHE A 69 -9.92 -7.32 -26.24
N ASP A 70 -10.00 -6.78 -27.45
CA ASP A 70 -8.85 -6.76 -28.37
C ASP A 70 -7.72 -5.85 -27.86
N GLU A 71 -8.04 -4.73 -27.21
CA GLU A 71 -7.05 -3.88 -26.54
C GLU A 71 -6.45 -4.61 -25.34
N PHE A 72 -7.28 -5.26 -24.51
CA PHE A 72 -6.86 -6.08 -23.38
C PHE A 72 -5.90 -7.20 -23.79
N ALA A 73 -6.25 -7.99 -24.81
CA ALA A 73 -5.43 -9.08 -25.31
C ALA A 73 -4.09 -8.58 -25.86
N LYS A 74 -4.11 -7.46 -26.61
CA LYS A 74 -2.88 -6.79 -27.08
C LYS A 74 -2.02 -6.25 -25.94
N ILE A 75 -2.60 -5.87 -24.80
CA ILE A 75 -1.87 -5.40 -23.63
C ILE A 75 -1.19 -6.57 -22.90
N VAL A 76 -1.93 -7.67 -22.69
CA VAL A 76 -1.39 -8.82 -21.97
C VAL A 76 -0.34 -9.57 -22.79
N HIS A 77 -0.45 -9.58 -24.13
CA HIS A 77 0.53 -10.22 -25.03
C HIS A 77 1.57 -9.29 -25.67
N GLY A 78 1.22 -8.04 -25.99
CA GLY A 78 1.90 -7.30 -27.06
C GLY A 78 2.66 -6.04 -26.64
N LEU A 79 2.31 -5.38 -25.53
CA LEU A 79 3.00 -4.15 -25.13
C LEU A 79 4.25 -4.48 -24.32
N LYS A 80 5.40 -4.42 -25.01
CA LYS A 80 6.74 -4.60 -24.45
C LYS A 80 6.95 -3.74 -23.19
N SER A 81 7.16 -4.41 -22.05
CA SER A 81 7.99 -3.98 -20.91
C SER A 81 7.75 -2.61 -20.27
N THR A 82 6.54 -2.05 -20.32
CA THR A 82 6.22 -0.89 -19.49
C THR A 82 5.93 -1.32 -18.06
N GLU A 83 6.38 -0.53 -17.09
CA GLU A 83 6.12 -0.78 -15.66
C GLU A 83 4.60 -0.87 -15.36
N VAL A 84 3.82 -0.15 -16.16
CA VAL A 84 2.35 -0.19 -16.22
C VAL A 84 1.83 -1.59 -16.56
N ALA A 85 2.29 -2.20 -17.67
CA ALA A 85 1.83 -3.51 -18.09
C ALA A 85 2.24 -4.62 -17.11
N LYS A 86 3.43 -4.51 -16.49
CA LYS A 86 3.88 -5.43 -15.44
C LYS A 86 2.98 -5.36 -14.20
N THR A 87 2.63 -4.14 -13.78
CA THR A 87 1.75 -3.91 -12.62
C THR A 87 0.34 -4.45 -12.90
N PHE A 88 -0.18 -4.25 -14.11
CA PHE A 88 -1.48 -4.77 -14.54
C PHE A 88 -1.50 -6.31 -14.59
N ARG A 89 -0.48 -6.95 -15.18
CA ARG A 89 -0.36 -8.41 -15.23
C ARG A 89 -0.25 -9.02 -13.82
N LYS A 90 0.47 -8.37 -12.92
CA LYS A 90 0.54 -8.77 -11.51
C LYS A 90 -0.82 -8.69 -10.82
N ALA A 91 -1.64 -7.68 -11.14
CA ALA A 91 -2.98 -7.55 -10.59
C ALA A 91 -3.93 -8.66 -11.08
N ILE A 92 -3.85 -9.01 -12.37
CA ILE A 92 -4.65 -10.09 -12.97
C ILE A 92 -4.29 -11.45 -12.35
N ASN A 93 -3.01 -11.81 -12.33
CA ASN A 93 -2.56 -13.12 -11.83
C ASN A 93 -2.80 -13.31 -10.32
N LYS A 94 -2.84 -12.21 -9.56
CA LYS A 94 -3.12 -12.26 -8.11
C LYS A 94 -4.61 -12.41 -7.79
N LYS A 95 -5.50 -12.13 -8.75
CA LYS A 95 -6.96 -12.24 -8.58
C LYS A 95 -7.46 -13.69 -8.60
N GLU A 96 -6.63 -14.68 -8.91
CA GLU A 96 -7.02 -16.10 -8.87
C GLU A 96 -7.41 -16.61 -7.46
N GLY A 97 -7.03 -15.91 -6.39
CA GLY A 97 -7.20 -16.41 -5.02
C GLY A 97 -8.31 -15.81 -4.16
N ILE A 98 -8.99 -14.72 -4.58
CA ILE A 98 -9.90 -13.97 -3.69
C ILE A 98 -11.14 -13.48 -4.43
N CYS A 99 -11.97 -14.41 -4.90
CA CYS A 99 -13.38 -14.12 -5.14
C CYS A 99 -14.17 -14.52 -3.89
N ASN A 100 -14.48 -13.53 -3.06
CA ASN A 100 -15.75 -13.37 -2.35
C ASN A 100 -15.57 -12.26 -1.32
N VAL A 101 -16.32 -11.18 -1.49
CA VAL A 101 -17.33 -10.71 -0.52
C VAL A 101 -17.82 -9.36 -1.02
N ALA A 102 -19.07 -9.38 -1.48
CA ALA A 102 -19.91 -8.20 -1.52
C ALA A 102 -19.94 -7.57 -0.13
N GLY A 103 -19.53 -6.31 -0.01
CA GLY A 103 -19.44 -5.63 1.27
C GLY A 103 -19.19 -4.15 1.09
N THR A 104 -20.27 -3.43 0.79
CA THR A 104 -20.37 -1.99 0.81
C THR A 104 -19.75 -1.37 2.08
N SER A 105 -18.88 -0.38 1.92
CA SER A 105 -18.85 0.74 2.86
C SER A 105 -18.36 2.01 2.19
N GLU A 106 -19.15 3.04 2.45
CA GLU A 106 -19.22 4.31 1.78
C GLU A 106 -18.07 5.26 2.19
N GLN A 107 -17.60 6.00 1.19
CA GLN A 107 -17.03 7.35 1.24
C GLN A 107 -17.38 8.15 2.53
N THR A 108 -16.50 8.89 3.21
CA THR A 108 -15.67 10.03 2.77
C THR A 108 -14.89 10.57 3.98
N GLY A 109 -13.62 10.96 3.78
CA GLY A 109 -12.88 11.73 4.78
C GLY A 109 -11.38 11.77 4.54
N THR A 110 -10.92 12.81 3.82
CA THR A 110 -9.51 13.18 3.54
C THR A 110 -8.62 12.14 2.84
N GLN A 111 -8.17 12.54 1.67
CA GLN A 111 -7.26 11.84 0.77
C GLN A 111 -5.92 11.47 1.44
N HIS A 112 -5.77 10.21 1.86
CA HIS A 112 -4.48 9.57 2.08
C HIS A 112 -4.44 8.27 1.27
N SER A 113 -3.62 8.25 0.23
CA SER A 113 -3.58 7.23 -0.83
C SER A 113 -2.86 5.93 -0.42
N TYR A 114 -2.78 5.61 0.86
CA TYR A 114 -2.15 4.38 1.35
C TYR A 114 -3.16 3.62 2.17
N SER A 115 -3.44 2.37 1.78
CA SER A 115 -4.23 1.45 2.60
C SER A 115 -3.48 1.15 3.91
N ASP A 116 -4.22 0.95 5.00
CA ASP A 116 -3.68 0.60 6.32
C ASP A 116 -2.64 -0.53 6.23
N ASP A 117 -2.94 -1.57 5.45
CA ASP A 117 -2.07 -2.72 5.22
C ASP A 117 -0.74 -2.35 4.55
N THR A 118 -0.75 -1.37 3.64
CA THR A 118 0.47 -0.91 2.96
C THR A 118 1.41 -0.23 3.94
N ILE A 119 0.87 0.59 4.85
CA ILE A 119 1.66 1.27 5.87
C ILE A 119 2.22 0.24 6.86
N VAL A 120 1.40 -0.70 7.33
CA VAL A 120 1.85 -1.76 8.26
C VAL A 120 2.94 -2.62 7.63
N SER A 121 2.77 -3.03 6.37
CA SER A 121 3.80 -3.79 5.65
C SER A 121 5.12 -3.02 5.59
N TRP A 122 5.10 -1.75 5.20
CA TRP A 122 6.30 -0.94 5.12
C TRP A 122 6.99 -0.75 6.49
N VAL A 123 6.20 -0.52 7.55
CA VAL A 123 6.72 -0.40 8.91
C VAL A 123 7.42 -1.70 9.33
N ASN A 124 6.79 -2.84 9.09
CA ASN A 124 7.35 -4.14 9.45
C ASN A 124 8.60 -4.47 8.64
N ASP A 125 8.64 -4.12 7.36
CA ASP A 125 9.83 -4.29 6.52
C ASP A 125 11.02 -3.47 7.06
N MET A 126 10.78 -2.22 7.47
CA MET A 126 11.82 -1.36 8.07
C MET A 126 12.30 -1.87 9.42
N LEU A 127 11.38 -2.28 10.30
CA LEU A 127 11.72 -2.83 11.61
C LEU A 127 12.50 -4.14 11.47
N THR A 128 12.09 -5.02 10.55
CA THR A 128 12.79 -6.29 10.29
C THR A 128 14.21 -6.06 9.78
N GLN A 129 14.40 -5.10 8.87
CA GLN A 129 15.74 -4.71 8.39
C GLN A 129 16.64 -4.17 9.51
N ALA A 130 16.05 -3.50 10.51
CA ALA A 130 16.75 -3.02 11.69
C ALA A 130 16.90 -4.07 12.82
N GLY A 131 16.39 -5.30 12.62
CA GLY A 131 16.39 -6.36 13.64
C GLY A 131 15.50 -6.05 14.85
N LYS A 132 14.41 -5.29 14.65
CA LYS A 132 13.48 -4.84 15.69
C LYS A 132 12.14 -5.57 15.62
N PRO A 133 11.38 -5.65 16.74
CA PRO A 133 10.06 -6.27 16.76
C PRO A 133 9.06 -5.55 15.83
N THR A 134 8.20 -6.31 15.17
CA THR A 134 7.16 -5.81 14.25
C THR A 134 5.82 -5.60 14.94
N ILE A 135 4.89 -4.89 14.29
CA ILE A 135 3.50 -4.70 14.76
C ILE A 135 2.52 -5.52 13.93
N SER A 136 1.44 -5.97 14.56
CA SER A 136 0.36 -6.69 13.89
C SER A 136 -0.66 -5.76 13.21
N SER A 137 -0.95 -4.61 13.82
CA SER A 137 -1.90 -3.60 13.31
C SER A 137 -1.73 -2.27 14.06
N PHE A 138 -2.46 -1.22 13.67
CA PHE A 138 -2.52 0.04 14.43
C PHE A 138 -3.27 -0.05 15.77
N LYS A 139 -3.85 -1.22 16.08
CA LYS A 139 -4.51 -1.54 17.36
C LYS A 139 -3.62 -2.38 18.27
N ASP A 140 -2.37 -2.61 17.89
CA ASP A 140 -1.46 -3.47 18.63
C ASP A 140 -1.12 -2.87 20.00
N GLY A 141 -1.34 -3.64 21.07
CA GLY A 141 -1.12 -3.20 22.44
C GLY A 141 0.34 -2.85 22.74
N SER A 142 1.29 -3.40 21.99
CA SER A 142 2.72 -3.04 22.10
C SER A 142 2.99 -1.56 21.83
N ILE A 143 2.13 -0.89 21.05
CA ILE A 143 2.24 0.53 20.71
C ILE A 143 2.06 1.42 21.95
N SER A 144 1.35 0.96 22.98
CA SER A 144 1.18 1.69 24.25
C SER A 144 2.50 1.99 24.96
N SER A 145 3.52 1.16 24.74
CA SER A 145 4.89 1.38 25.25
C SER A 145 5.68 2.43 24.46
N SER A 146 5.16 2.84 23.30
CA SER A 146 5.82 3.64 22.26
C SER A 146 7.09 3.04 21.66
N MET A 147 7.49 1.83 22.05
CA MET A 147 8.70 1.16 21.54
C MET A 147 8.68 0.94 20.02
N PRO A 148 7.58 0.45 19.40
CA PRO A 148 7.55 0.30 17.93
C PRO A 148 7.73 1.62 17.19
N VAL A 149 7.22 2.73 17.74
CA VAL A 149 7.37 4.07 17.15
C VAL A 149 8.81 4.54 17.27
N LEU A 150 9.44 4.32 18.41
CA LEU A 150 10.85 4.68 18.67
C LEU A 150 11.80 3.87 17.81
N ASP A 151 11.62 2.56 17.75
CA ASP A 151 12.41 1.66 16.92
C ASP A 151 12.29 2.02 15.43
N LEU A 152 11.09 2.41 14.97
CA LEU A 152 10.91 2.87 13.60
C LEU A 152 11.64 4.20 13.33
N ILE A 153 11.61 5.14 14.27
CA ILE A 153 12.35 6.41 14.14
C ILE A 153 13.86 6.15 14.03
N ASP A 154 14.39 5.24 14.84
CA ASP A 154 15.81 4.86 14.79
C ASP A 154 16.15 4.11 13.50
N ALA A 155 15.25 3.24 13.00
CA ALA A 155 15.41 2.60 11.70
C ALA A 155 15.45 3.61 10.53
N ILE A 156 14.62 4.67 10.58
CA ILE A 156 14.60 5.73 9.56
C ILE A 156 15.85 6.63 9.65
N GLN A 157 16.34 6.90 10.86
CA GLN A 157 17.53 7.70 11.08
C GLN A 157 18.32 7.12 12.27
N PRO A 158 19.28 6.21 12.00
CA PRO A 158 20.06 5.55 13.04
C PRO A 158 20.78 6.56 13.94
N GLY A 159 20.74 6.31 15.26
CA GLY A 159 21.35 7.18 16.27
C GLY A 159 20.49 8.38 16.64
N SER A 160 19.23 8.43 16.20
CA SER A 160 18.30 9.48 16.63
C SER A 160 17.78 9.22 18.04
N ILE A 161 17.60 7.96 18.39
CA ILE A 161 17.02 7.53 19.66
C ILE A 161 18.13 7.20 20.65
N ARG A 162 18.00 7.71 21.87
CA ARG A 162 18.86 7.30 22.99
C ARG A 162 18.08 6.36 23.90
N TYR A 163 18.32 5.06 23.73
CA TYR A 163 17.63 4.02 24.49
C TYR A 163 17.94 4.06 25.99
N ASP A 164 19.08 4.60 26.41
CA ASP A 164 19.45 4.73 27.83
C ASP A 164 18.48 5.63 28.63
N LEU A 165 17.72 6.49 27.96
CA LEU A 165 16.74 7.38 28.59
C LEU A 165 15.35 6.74 28.67
N LEU A 166 15.17 5.56 28.09
CA LEU A 166 13.89 4.88 27.97
C LEU A 166 13.82 3.73 28.96
N LYS A 167 12.63 3.57 29.54
CA LYS A 167 12.30 2.34 30.24
C LYS A 167 11.61 1.38 29.28
N THR A 168 11.98 0.12 29.37
CA THR A 168 11.51 -0.95 28.47
C THR A 168 10.77 -2.07 29.20
N GLU A 169 10.94 -2.15 30.52
CA GLU A 169 10.38 -3.19 31.40
C GLU A 169 9.53 -2.53 32.50
N ASP A 170 8.52 -3.26 33.00
CA ASP A 170 7.63 -2.86 34.10
C ASP A 170 7.02 -1.45 33.96
N LEU A 171 6.58 -1.13 32.75
CA LEU A 171 6.07 0.19 32.39
C LEU A 171 4.80 0.57 33.13
N THR A 172 4.94 1.51 34.07
CA THR A 172 3.82 2.27 34.63
C THR A 172 3.22 3.20 33.57
N GLU A 173 1.97 3.64 33.79
CA GLU A 173 1.30 4.58 32.89
C GLU A 173 2.08 5.90 32.72
N GLU A 174 2.77 6.36 33.78
CA GLU A 174 3.64 7.54 33.71
C GLU A 174 4.85 7.31 32.79
N GLU A 175 5.45 6.13 32.83
CA GLU A 175 6.60 5.77 32.00
C GLU A 175 6.20 5.59 30.53
N LYS A 176 5.05 4.96 30.26
CA LYS A 176 4.47 4.92 28.91
C LYS A 176 4.25 6.31 28.35
N LEU A 177 3.72 7.23 29.18
CA LEU A 177 3.50 8.61 28.79
C LEU A 177 4.82 9.35 28.52
N ASN A 178 5.85 9.12 29.33
CA ASN A 178 7.17 9.71 29.12
C ASN A 178 7.84 9.19 27.84
N ASN A 179 7.73 7.88 27.58
CA ASN A 179 8.18 7.27 26.32
C ASN A 179 7.43 7.86 25.11
N ALA A 180 6.11 8.05 25.20
CA ALA A 180 5.29 8.63 24.15
C ALA A 180 5.65 10.11 23.86
N LYS A 181 5.85 10.92 24.92
CA LYS A 181 6.34 12.30 24.81
C LYS A 181 7.68 12.36 24.09
N TYR A 182 8.59 11.45 24.43
CA TYR A 182 9.89 11.36 23.78
C TYR A 182 9.76 10.93 22.31
N ALA A 183 8.95 9.91 22.01
CA ALA A 183 8.70 9.44 20.65
C ALA A 183 8.17 10.54 19.73
N ILE A 184 7.18 11.32 20.16
CA ILE A 184 6.61 12.43 19.38
C ILE A 184 7.65 13.53 19.17
N SER A 185 8.43 13.85 20.20
CA SER A 185 9.51 14.84 20.11
C SER A 185 10.56 14.42 19.09
N MET A 186 10.94 13.14 19.11
CA MET A 186 11.92 12.57 18.19
C MET A 186 11.38 12.47 16.76
N ALA A 187 10.12 12.10 16.57
CA ALA A 187 9.47 12.09 15.25
C ALA A 187 9.49 13.48 14.61
N ARG A 188 9.16 14.53 15.39
CA ARG A 188 9.22 15.92 14.92
C ARG A 188 10.65 16.36 14.63
N LYS A 189 11.62 15.96 15.47
CA LYS A 189 13.05 16.27 15.28
C LYS A 189 13.61 15.71 13.97
N ILE A 190 13.17 14.52 13.55
CA ILE A 190 13.56 13.96 12.23
C ILE A 190 12.80 14.60 11.07
N GLY A 191 11.81 15.45 11.34
CA GLY A 191 11.03 16.20 10.34
C GLY A 191 9.68 15.58 9.98
N ALA A 192 9.18 14.60 10.75
CA ALA A 192 7.83 14.06 10.57
C ALA A 192 6.78 15.03 11.14
N ARG A 193 5.72 15.31 10.39
CA ARG A 193 4.64 16.24 10.79
C ARG A 193 3.59 15.51 11.63
N VAL A 194 3.97 15.12 12.83
CA VAL A 194 3.10 14.36 13.74
C VAL A 194 2.19 15.29 14.55
N TYR A 195 0.88 15.07 14.43
CA TYR A 195 -0.18 15.82 15.13
C TYR A 195 -0.77 15.08 16.34
N ALA A 196 -0.44 13.81 16.53
CA ALA A 196 -0.89 13.02 17.67
C ALA A 196 -0.35 13.55 19.00
N LEU A 197 -1.14 13.37 20.05
CA LEU A 197 -0.73 13.62 21.43
C LEU A 197 -0.08 12.36 22.04
N PRO A 198 0.79 12.51 23.05
CA PRO A 198 1.38 11.37 23.76
C PRO A 198 0.34 10.39 24.28
N GLU A 199 -0.77 10.90 24.81
CA GLU A 199 -1.89 10.12 25.35
C GLU A 199 -2.53 9.24 24.27
N ASP A 200 -2.55 9.70 23.01
CA ASP A 200 -3.12 8.93 21.90
C ASP A 200 -2.31 7.67 21.58
N LEU A 201 -1.00 7.67 21.84
CA LEU A 201 -0.14 6.49 21.71
C LEU A 201 -0.33 5.54 22.88
N VAL A 202 -0.36 6.06 24.11
CA VAL A 202 -0.55 5.26 25.33
C VAL A 202 -1.90 4.53 25.30
N GLU A 203 -2.96 5.21 24.88
CA GLU A 203 -4.31 4.66 24.73
C GLU A 203 -4.51 3.87 23.42
N VAL A 204 -3.50 3.81 22.56
CA VAL A 204 -3.53 3.12 21.26
C VAL A 204 -4.74 3.54 20.41
N LYS A 205 -4.96 4.85 20.24
CA LYS A 205 -6.06 5.36 19.42
C LYS A 205 -5.76 5.12 17.93
N PRO A 206 -6.48 4.21 17.23
CA PRO A 206 -6.02 3.68 15.95
C PRO A 206 -5.86 4.74 14.86
N LYS A 207 -6.78 5.71 14.80
CA LYS A 207 -6.72 6.82 13.83
C LYS A 207 -5.49 7.71 14.06
N MET A 208 -5.16 7.99 15.31
CA MET A 208 -4.01 8.83 15.66
C MET A 208 -2.71 8.08 15.43
N VAL A 209 -2.64 6.82 15.87
CA VAL A 209 -1.50 5.91 15.64
C VAL A 209 -1.19 5.75 14.16
N MET A 210 -2.21 5.50 13.34
CA MET A 210 -2.07 5.43 11.88
C MET A 210 -1.44 6.71 11.32
N THR A 211 -1.89 7.89 11.75
CA THR A 211 -1.32 9.16 11.27
C THR A 211 0.15 9.31 11.65
N VAL A 212 0.58 8.81 12.80
CA VAL A 212 1.99 8.82 13.24
C VAL A 212 2.83 7.97 12.28
N PHE A 213 2.45 6.71 12.06
CA PHE A 213 3.17 5.81 11.17
C PHE A 213 3.17 6.30 9.71
N ALA A 214 2.05 6.82 9.21
CA ALA A 214 1.98 7.43 7.89
C ALA A 214 2.93 8.63 7.75
N CYS A 215 3.02 9.49 8.78
CA CYS A 215 3.94 10.63 8.79
C CYS A 215 5.41 10.19 8.81
N LEU A 216 5.73 9.11 9.52
CA LEU A 216 7.07 8.51 9.55
C LEU A 216 7.42 7.86 8.21
N MET A 217 6.48 7.12 7.60
CA MET A 217 6.63 6.54 6.26
C MET A 217 6.90 7.61 5.20
N ALA A 218 6.11 8.68 5.18
CA ALA A 218 6.32 9.80 4.28
C ALA A 218 7.71 10.46 4.45
N ARG A 219 8.30 10.36 5.64
CA ARG A 219 9.64 10.86 5.93
C ARG A 219 10.76 9.90 5.51
N GLY A 220 10.55 8.60 5.72
CA GLY A 220 11.48 7.53 5.32
C GLY A 220 11.61 7.42 3.80
N MET A 221 10.49 7.44 3.07
CA MET A 221 10.47 7.35 1.61
C MET A 221 11.13 8.53 0.88
N LYS A 222 11.26 9.70 1.53
CA LYS A 222 11.96 10.87 0.95
C LYS A 222 13.48 10.78 1.04
N ARG A 223 14.01 9.81 1.79
CA ARG A 223 15.45 9.63 2.01
C ARG A 223 16.04 8.40 1.33
N ALA A 224 15.19 7.50 0.85
CA ALA A 224 15.57 6.33 0.05
C ALA A 224 15.75 6.70 -1.42
#